data_AF-A0A370BHE8-F1
#
_entry.id   AF-A0A370BHE8-F1
#
_cell.length_a   1.000
_cell.length_b   1.000
_cell.length_c   1.000
_cell.angle_alpha   90.00
_cell.angle_beta   90.00
_cell.angle_gamma   90.00
#
_symmetry.space_group_name_H-M   'P 1'
#
loop_
_entity.id
_entity.type
_entity.pdbx_description
1 polymer ?
#
loop_
_entity_poly.entity_id
_entity_poly.type
_entity_poly.pdbx_seq_one_letter_code
_entity_poly.pdbx_strand_id
1 'polypeptide(L)'
;MKHIGKTGRDNLGAAIAMLALAVVSVALRLVVRIMTRQWSPLSDGLLLLTLACMTVFAALLIQYIVAGPGPGTFDLNEFAADADIGGMVWAKAFLKTLYVADLFFMATITFVKLSVLAFLHGLFKVSKIYRVLNYVTAALCVAWFLIVLFVNIFQCHPIHMLWDAMGAAEYCIASGRLWLGMELTNLFLDVIILFLPVYVVTRLQLSRTRKVQITGIFLLGGLVCIASICKLSYLWIPATPQVVRAPETMVWSSVQLGVATLCACLPTYAPLFRVARGKMSTVKTPTAQYPYGSDNTPRNAPAGKSAPYRRVEDPLLSTQQTEITRGDGESYKMDQLGPCHIYVKQSVDVDVV
;
A
#
# COMPACT_ATOMS: atom_id res chain seq x y z
N MET A 1 -14.02 -29.06 24.47
CA MET A 1 -13.83 -27.97 23.48
C MET A 1 -15.07 -27.12 23.48
N LYS A 2 -14.92 -25.80 23.53
CA LYS A 2 -16.05 -24.86 23.50
C LYS A 2 -16.75 -24.94 22.14
N HIS A 3 -18.07 -25.11 22.11
CA HIS A 3 -18.84 -25.13 20.86
C HIS A 3 -18.94 -23.69 20.33
N ILE A 4 -18.30 -23.40 19.21
CA ILE A 4 -18.29 -22.08 18.58
C ILE A 4 -19.44 -21.98 17.58
N GLY A 5 -20.29 -20.96 17.72
CA GLY A 5 -21.39 -20.67 16.80
C GLY A 5 -20.93 -20.47 15.34
N LYS A 6 -21.84 -20.65 14.38
CA LYS A 6 -21.51 -20.56 12.94
C LYS A 6 -20.93 -19.19 12.57
N THR A 7 -21.58 -18.11 13.01
CA THR A 7 -21.14 -16.72 12.80
C THR A 7 -19.75 -16.45 13.39
N GLY A 8 -19.46 -17.06 14.55
CA GLY A 8 -18.14 -17.02 15.19
C GLY A 8 -17.05 -17.65 14.34
N ARG A 9 -17.32 -18.83 13.76
CA ARG A 9 -16.36 -19.53 12.88
C ARG A 9 -16.07 -18.75 11.60
N ASP A 10 -17.10 -18.18 10.97
CA ASP A 10 -16.96 -17.41 9.73
C ASP A 10 -16.11 -16.15 9.98
N ASN A 11 -16.37 -15.43 11.07
CA ASN A 11 -15.59 -14.27 11.49
C ASN A 11 -14.15 -14.63 11.87
N LEU A 12 -13.94 -15.74 12.59
CA LEU A 12 -12.60 -16.23 12.94
C LEU A 12 -11.77 -16.53 11.69
N GLY A 13 -12.37 -17.25 10.73
CA GLY A 13 -11.72 -17.59 9.47
C GLY A 13 -11.34 -16.34 8.68
N ALA A 14 -12.27 -15.38 8.56
CA ALA A 14 -12.03 -14.11 7.86
C ALA A 14 -10.91 -13.30 8.53
N ALA A 15 -10.93 -13.16 9.86
CA ALA A 15 -9.92 -12.41 10.60
C ALA A 15 -8.51 -13.00 10.43
N ILE A 16 -8.37 -14.33 10.59
CA ILE A 16 -7.07 -15.02 10.44
C ILE A 16 -6.58 -14.94 8.99
N ALA A 17 -7.44 -15.21 8.01
CA ALA A 17 -7.05 -15.20 6.60
C ALA A 17 -6.61 -13.80 6.16
N MET A 18 -7.36 -12.75 6.53
CA MET A 18 -7.02 -11.38 6.17
C MET A 18 -5.79 -10.87 6.92
N LEU A 19 -5.59 -11.27 8.18
CA LEU A 19 -4.38 -10.95 8.92
C LEU A 19 -3.14 -11.62 8.28
N ALA A 20 -3.23 -12.91 7.94
CA ALA A 20 -2.16 -13.62 7.25
C ALA A 20 -1.82 -12.95 5.91
N LEU A 21 -2.84 -12.60 5.12
CA LEU A 21 -2.67 -11.87 3.87
C LEU A 21 -1.96 -10.52 4.08
N ALA A 22 -2.35 -9.76 5.12
CA ALA A 22 -1.73 -8.49 5.46
C ALA A 22 -0.26 -8.66 5.87
N VAL A 23 0.04 -9.63 6.74
CA VAL A 23 1.42 -9.93 7.17
C VAL A 23 2.30 -10.29 5.98
N VAL A 24 1.84 -11.21 5.12
CA VAL A 24 2.59 -11.63 3.93
C VAL A 24 2.81 -10.45 2.98
N SER A 25 1.79 -9.61 2.78
CA SER A 25 1.89 -8.43 1.93
C SER A 25 2.89 -7.40 2.47
N VAL A 26 2.81 -7.07 3.76
CA VAL A 26 3.73 -6.11 4.37
C VAL A 26 5.17 -6.66 4.37
N ALA A 27 5.36 -7.94 4.71
CA ALA A 27 6.66 -8.58 4.68
C ALA A 27 7.28 -8.56 3.28
N LEU A 28 6.51 -8.94 2.25
CA LEU A 28 6.98 -8.89 0.86
C LEU A 28 7.37 -7.48 0.44
N ARG A 29 6.57 -6.46 0.79
CA ARG A 29 6.91 -5.06 0.52
C ARG A 29 8.21 -4.63 1.17
N LEU A 30 8.41 -4.99 2.44
CA LEU A 30 9.64 -4.64 3.18
C LEU A 30 10.86 -5.28 2.51
N VAL A 31 10.78 -6.56 2.17
CA VAL A 31 11.86 -7.27 1.44
C VAL A 31 12.19 -6.55 0.13
N VAL A 32 11.17 -6.23 -0.69
CA VAL A 32 11.39 -5.54 -1.97
C VAL A 32 12.04 -4.17 -1.77
N ARG A 33 11.63 -3.41 -0.76
CA ARG A 33 12.20 -2.08 -0.48
C ARG A 33 13.62 -2.12 0.05
N ILE A 34 13.93 -3.11 0.89
CA ILE A 34 15.29 -3.37 1.37
C ILE A 34 16.19 -3.73 0.19
N MET A 35 15.75 -4.66 -0.67
CA MET A 35 16.51 -5.07 -1.85
C MET A 35 16.72 -3.94 -2.86
N THR A 36 15.73 -3.06 -3.04
CA THR A 36 15.83 -1.92 -3.97
C THR A 36 16.48 -0.68 -3.34
N ARG A 37 16.82 -0.71 -2.05
CA ARG A 37 17.38 0.42 -1.27
C ARG A 37 16.52 1.69 -1.36
N GLN A 38 15.19 1.53 -1.47
CA GLN A 38 14.19 2.60 -1.59
C GLN A 38 13.35 2.75 -0.31
N TRP A 39 13.99 2.66 0.84
CA TRP A 39 13.28 2.76 2.12
C TRP A 39 12.73 4.18 2.33
N SER A 40 11.46 4.29 2.75
CA SER A 40 10.86 5.58 3.09
C SER A 40 10.24 5.50 4.49
N PRO A 41 10.79 6.21 5.49
CA PRO A 41 10.41 6.01 6.88
C PRO A 41 8.93 6.33 7.13
N LEU A 42 8.37 7.34 6.44
CA LEU A 42 6.96 7.73 6.63
C LEU A 42 5.98 6.68 6.08
N SER A 43 6.10 6.28 4.81
CA SER A 43 5.16 5.32 4.20
C SER A 43 5.29 3.93 4.82
N ASP A 44 6.51 3.47 5.06
CA ASP A 44 6.76 2.13 5.61
C ASP A 44 6.42 2.08 7.11
N GLY A 45 6.71 3.15 7.86
CA GLY A 45 6.32 3.28 9.27
C GLY A 45 4.81 3.31 9.48
N LEU A 46 4.07 4.08 8.68
CA LEU A 46 2.59 4.09 8.71
C LEU A 46 1.98 2.73 8.35
N LEU A 47 2.63 1.97 7.46
CA LEU A 47 2.17 0.64 7.09
C LEU A 47 2.45 -0.40 8.19
N LEU A 48 3.59 -0.29 8.88
CA LEU A 48 3.87 -1.11 10.07
C LEU A 48 2.88 -0.80 11.19
N LEU A 49 2.53 0.48 11.38
CA LEU A 49 1.49 0.88 12.33
C LEU A 49 0.11 0.33 11.93
N THR A 50 -0.21 0.33 10.63
CA THR A 50 -1.41 -0.32 10.07
C THR A 50 -1.44 -1.80 10.45
N LEU A 51 -0.32 -2.52 10.25
CA LEU A 51 -0.22 -3.93 10.61
C LEU A 51 -0.39 -4.13 12.13
N ALA A 52 0.23 -3.30 12.95
CA ALA A 52 0.09 -3.36 14.40
C ALA A 52 -1.38 -3.16 14.83
N CYS A 53 -2.06 -2.12 14.35
CA CYS A 53 -3.47 -1.90 14.65
C CYS A 53 -4.37 -3.04 14.15
N MET A 54 -4.10 -3.57 12.96
CA MET A 54 -4.83 -4.72 12.41
C MET A 54 -4.61 -6.00 13.24
N THR A 55 -3.39 -6.23 13.76
CA THR A 55 -3.13 -7.36 14.65
C THR A 55 -3.90 -7.25 15.95
N VAL A 56 -3.99 -6.05 16.54
CA VAL A 56 -4.79 -5.81 17.75
C VAL A 56 -6.28 -6.02 17.47
N PHE A 57 -6.80 -5.48 16.37
CA PHE A 57 -8.17 -5.73 15.92
C PHE A 57 -8.48 -7.23 15.83
N ALA A 58 -7.65 -7.99 15.10
CA ALA A 58 -7.84 -9.43 14.95
C ALA A 58 -7.68 -10.19 16.27
N ALA A 59 -6.73 -9.80 17.12
CA ALA A 59 -6.51 -10.41 18.43
C ALA A 59 -7.72 -10.24 19.36
N LEU A 60 -8.35 -9.06 19.37
CA LEU A 60 -9.57 -8.81 20.15
C LEU A 60 -10.71 -9.72 19.69
N LEU A 61 -10.90 -9.90 18.39
CA LEU A 61 -11.92 -10.81 17.84
C LEU A 61 -11.65 -12.27 18.23
N ILE A 62 -10.41 -12.73 18.05
CA ILE A 62 -10.00 -14.10 18.40
C ILE A 62 -10.17 -14.34 19.90
N GLN A 63 -9.76 -13.40 20.74
CA GLN A 63 -9.88 -13.50 22.19
C GLN A 63 -11.35 -13.62 22.61
N TYR A 64 -12.24 -12.80 22.02
CA TYR A 64 -13.67 -12.89 22.29
C TYR A 64 -14.26 -14.26 21.90
N ILE A 65 -13.94 -14.75 20.71
CA ILE A 65 -14.48 -16.02 20.19
C ILE A 65 -13.97 -17.21 21.03
N VAL A 66 -12.65 -17.29 21.22
CA VAL A 66 -11.98 -18.46 21.81
C VAL A 66 -12.05 -18.45 23.33
N ALA A 67 -11.72 -17.32 23.95
CA ALA A 67 -11.56 -17.18 25.40
C ALA A 67 -12.68 -16.38 26.09
N GLY A 68 -13.63 -15.81 25.33
CA GLY A 68 -14.73 -15.03 25.88
C GLY A 68 -15.74 -15.87 26.67
N PRO A 69 -16.60 -15.21 27.49
CA PRO A 69 -17.49 -15.86 28.44
C PRO A 69 -18.70 -16.58 27.82
N GLY A 70 -19.02 -16.33 26.56
CA GLY A 70 -20.18 -16.91 25.84
C GLY A 70 -19.80 -17.82 24.68
N PRO A 71 -20.74 -18.32 23.87
CA PRO A 71 -20.50 -19.32 22.81
C PRO A 71 -19.62 -18.86 21.64
N GLY A 72 -19.04 -17.65 21.72
CA GLY A 72 -18.20 -17.09 20.67
C GLY A 72 -18.97 -16.76 19.39
N THR A 73 -20.28 -16.60 19.50
CA THR A 73 -21.17 -16.11 18.44
C THR A 73 -21.14 -14.59 18.40
N PHE A 74 -21.48 -14.03 17.25
CA PHE A 74 -21.70 -12.59 17.08
C PHE A 74 -23.20 -12.26 16.92
N ASP A 75 -24.06 -13.27 16.93
CA ASP A 75 -25.50 -13.13 16.69
C ASP A 75 -26.21 -12.73 17.98
N LEU A 76 -26.82 -11.54 17.99
CA LEU A 76 -27.53 -11.03 19.15
C LEU A 76 -28.84 -11.75 19.42
N ASN A 77 -29.45 -12.39 18.42
CA ASN A 77 -30.65 -13.19 18.64
C ASN A 77 -30.34 -14.40 19.53
N GLU A 78 -29.12 -14.95 19.39
CA GLU A 78 -28.61 -16.03 20.24
C GLU A 78 -28.39 -15.54 21.68
N PHE A 79 -27.89 -14.31 21.89
CA PHE A 79 -27.78 -13.73 23.23
C PHE A 79 -29.14 -13.43 23.87
N ALA A 80 -30.12 -13.03 23.09
CA ALA A 80 -31.48 -12.80 23.57
C ALA A 80 -32.19 -14.13 23.94
N ALA A 81 -31.97 -15.18 23.15
CA ALA A 81 -32.51 -16.50 23.41
C ALA A 81 -31.96 -17.13 24.71
N ASP A 82 -30.67 -16.90 24.98
CA ASP A 82 -29.98 -17.44 26.17
C ASP A 82 -29.89 -16.43 27.32
N ALA A 83 -30.76 -15.42 27.37
CA ALA A 83 -30.71 -14.36 28.38
C ALA A 83 -30.70 -14.92 29.81
N ASP A 84 -31.51 -15.96 30.08
CA ASP A 84 -31.64 -16.61 31.38
C ASP A 84 -30.40 -17.44 31.80
N ILE A 85 -29.53 -17.80 30.84
CA ILE A 85 -28.34 -18.66 31.04
C ILE A 85 -27.05 -17.82 30.99
N GLY A 86 -27.16 -16.49 31.05
CA GLY A 86 -26.02 -15.57 31.03
C GLY A 86 -25.77 -14.87 29.69
N GLY A 87 -26.71 -14.95 28.75
CA GLY A 87 -26.66 -14.24 27.47
C GLY A 87 -26.41 -12.73 27.62
N MET A 88 -26.92 -12.12 28.69
CA MET A 88 -26.66 -10.71 29.00
C MET A 88 -25.18 -10.42 29.31
N VAL A 89 -24.47 -11.34 29.98
CA VAL A 89 -23.04 -11.23 30.25
C VAL A 89 -22.24 -11.34 28.95
N TRP A 90 -22.66 -12.23 28.05
CA TRP A 90 -22.02 -12.43 26.75
C TRP A 90 -22.20 -11.23 25.82
N ALA A 91 -23.41 -10.66 25.79
CA ALA A 91 -23.71 -9.43 25.05
C ALA A 91 -22.91 -8.22 25.59
N LYS A 92 -22.76 -8.08 26.91
CA LYS A 92 -21.89 -7.04 27.49
C LYS A 92 -20.43 -7.20 27.07
N ALA A 93 -19.90 -8.42 27.11
CA ALA A 93 -18.53 -8.71 26.68
C ALA A 93 -18.35 -8.43 25.18
N PHE A 94 -19.36 -8.76 24.37
CA PHE A 94 -19.38 -8.50 22.93
C PHE A 94 -19.34 -7.01 22.62
N LEU A 95 -20.24 -6.22 23.21
CA LEU A 95 -20.31 -4.76 22.99
C LEU A 95 -19.02 -4.06 23.43
N LYS A 96 -18.41 -4.49 24.53
CA LYS A 96 -17.08 -3.99 24.95
C LYS A 96 -15.99 -4.32 23.93
N THR A 97 -16.02 -5.53 23.37
CA THR A 97 -15.04 -5.96 22.36
C THR A 97 -15.23 -5.16 21.07
N LEU A 98 -16.48 -5.01 20.61
CA LEU A 98 -16.82 -4.19 19.44
C LEU A 98 -16.36 -2.74 19.59
N TYR A 99 -16.65 -2.13 20.74
CA TYR A 99 -16.26 -0.75 21.03
C TYR A 99 -14.75 -0.54 20.82
N VAL A 100 -13.92 -1.41 21.40
CA VAL A 100 -12.46 -1.31 21.26
C VAL A 100 -12.02 -1.67 19.84
N ALA A 101 -12.62 -2.70 19.23
CA ALA A 101 -12.31 -3.11 17.87
C ALA A 101 -12.58 -1.99 16.85
N ASP A 102 -13.66 -1.24 16.99
CA ASP A 102 -14.00 -0.12 16.10
C ASP A 102 -12.92 0.98 16.12
N LEU A 103 -12.35 1.29 17.29
CA LEU A 103 -11.25 2.24 17.42
C LEU A 103 -10.03 1.80 16.59
N PHE A 104 -9.65 0.52 16.69
CA PHE A 104 -8.53 -0.03 15.93
C PHE A 104 -8.86 -0.18 14.44
N PHE A 105 -10.11 -0.45 14.08
CA PHE A 105 -10.57 -0.46 12.70
C PHE A 105 -10.36 0.91 12.04
N MET A 106 -10.84 1.97 12.68
CA MET A 106 -10.73 3.34 12.17
C MET A 106 -9.28 3.83 12.10
N ALA A 107 -8.46 3.45 13.07
CA ALA A 107 -7.03 3.75 13.07
C ALA A 107 -6.34 3.05 11.88
N THR A 108 -6.60 1.75 11.70
CA THR A 108 -6.01 0.94 10.62
C THR A 108 -6.38 1.50 9.24
N ILE A 109 -7.66 1.80 8.99
CA ILE A 109 -8.09 2.31 7.69
C ILE A 109 -7.53 3.71 7.41
N THR A 110 -7.29 4.52 8.44
CA THR A 110 -6.68 5.85 8.28
C THR A 110 -5.18 5.73 8.00
N PHE A 111 -4.46 4.90 8.76
CA PHE A 111 -3.02 4.71 8.58
C PHE A 111 -2.67 4.10 7.23
N VAL A 112 -3.49 3.18 6.71
CA VAL A 112 -3.27 2.64 5.36
C VAL A 112 -3.46 3.70 4.28
N LYS A 113 -4.49 4.56 4.40
CA LYS A 113 -4.71 5.69 3.48
C LYS A 113 -3.53 6.66 3.52
N LEU A 114 -3.07 7.03 4.72
CA LEU A 114 -1.92 7.91 4.89
C LEU A 114 -0.62 7.29 4.35
N SER A 115 -0.41 5.98 4.52
CA SER A 115 0.74 5.26 3.94
C SER A 115 0.72 5.32 2.41
N VAL A 116 -0.46 5.13 1.79
CA VAL A 116 -0.65 5.27 0.35
C VAL A 116 -0.38 6.70 -0.10
N LEU A 117 -0.90 7.71 0.59
CA LEU A 117 -0.66 9.13 0.24
C LEU A 117 0.82 9.49 0.36
N ALA A 118 1.50 9.03 1.42
CA ALA A 118 2.94 9.23 1.58
C ALA A 118 3.72 8.58 0.44
N PHE A 119 3.30 7.39 0.00
CA PHE A 119 3.89 6.72 -1.16
C PHE A 119 3.68 7.52 -2.46
N LEU A 120 2.45 7.97 -2.72
CA LEU A 120 2.10 8.73 -3.91
C LEU A 120 2.85 10.08 -3.94
N HIS A 121 2.98 10.74 -2.79
CA HIS A 121 3.75 11.98 -2.64
C HIS A 121 5.22 11.79 -3.04
N GLY A 122 5.84 10.69 -2.59
CA GLY A 122 7.22 10.35 -2.93
C GLY A 122 7.40 10.06 -4.43
N LEU A 123 6.38 9.48 -5.07
CA LEU A 123 6.42 9.08 -6.48
C LEU A 123 6.24 10.27 -7.44
N PHE A 124 5.30 11.16 -7.16
CA PHE A 124 4.93 12.28 -8.04
C PHE A 124 5.45 13.62 -7.49
N LYS A 125 6.78 13.81 -7.51
CA LYS A 125 7.41 15.07 -7.07
C LYS A 125 7.28 16.25 -8.06
N VAL A 126 6.55 16.07 -9.16
CA VAL A 126 6.71 16.91 -10.36
C VAL A 126 5.85 18.19 -10.32
N SER A 127 4.68 18.18 -9.67
CA SER A 127 3.74 19.31 -9.74
C SER A 127 3.38 19.90 -8.38
N LYS A 128 3.43 21.23 -8.25
CA LYS A 128 3.02 21.98 -7.04
C LYS A 128 1.54 21.74 -6.71
N ILE A 129 0.67 21.72 -7.73
CA ILE A 129 -0.78 21.50 -7.52
C ILE A 129 -1.04 20.13 -6.89
N TYR A 130 -0.33 19.10 -7.36
CA TYR A 130 -0.46 17.75 -6.85
C TYR A 130 0.00 17.65 -5.39
N ARG A 131 1.10 18.33 -5.03
CA ARG A 131 1.58 18.34 -3.64
C ARG A 131 0.55 18.96 -2.71
N VAL A 132 -0.05 20.09 -3.10
CA VAL A 132 -1.12 20.74 -2.33
C VAL A 132 -2.33 19.80 -2.18
N LEU A 133 -2.83 19.22 -3.28
CA LEU A 133 -3.95 18.28 -3.24
C LEU A 133 -3.66 17.08 -2.34
N ASN A 134 -2.46 16.50 -2.41
CA ASN A 134 -2.06 15.39 -1.57
C ASN A 134 -2.05 15.75 -0.07
N TYR A 135 -1.52 16.92 0.30
CA TYR A 135 -1.54 17.37 1.70
C TYR A 135 -2.95 17.66 2.19
N VAL A 136 -3.80 18.27 1.35
CA VAL A 136 -5.21 18.51 1.67
C VAL A 136 -5.94 17.19 1.89
N THR A 137 -5.78 16.21 1.00
CA THR A 137 -6.42 14.89 1.18
C THR A 137 -5.89 14.18 2.43
N ALA A 138 -4.60 14.27 2.74
CA ALA A 138 -4.04 13.70 3.97
C ALA A 138 -4.65 14.37 5.22
N ALA A 139 -4.80 15.69 5.21
CA ALA A 139 -5.45 16.43 6.29
C ALA A 139 -6.92 16.05 6.44
N LEU A 140 -7.64 15.85 5.33
CA LEU A 140 -9.03 15.36 5.36
C LEU A 140 -9.14 13.96 5.96
N CYS A 141 -8.22 13.04 5.65
CA CYS A 141 -8.19 11.71 6.27
C CYS A 141 -7.95 11.78 7.79
N VAL A 142 -7.02 12.64 8.23
CA VAL A 142 -6.74 12.84 9.66
C VAL A 142 -7.95 13.49 10.35
N ALA A 143 -8.55 14.51 9.75
CA ALA A 143 -9.73 15.16 10.29
C ALA A 143 -10.91 14.18 10.42
N TRP A 144 -11.14 13.37 9.38
CA TRP A 144 -12.14 12.30 9.42
C TRP A 144 -11.87 11.32 10.57
N PHE A 145 -10.64 10.84 10.72
CA PHE A 145 -10.26 9.96 11.82
C PHE A 145 -10.55 10.58 13.18
N LEU A 146 -10.16 11.84 13.40
CA LEU A 146 -10.42 12.54 14.67
C LEU A 146 -11.91 12.67 14.95
N ILE A 147 -12.72 13.06 13.96
CA ILE A 147 -14.18 13.20 14.11
C ILE A 147 -14.77 11.84 14.52
N VAL A 148 -14.47 10.79 13.76
CA VAL A 148 -15.04 9.47 14.00
C VAL A 148 -14.54 8.89 15.33
N LEU A 149 -13.28 9.13 15.70
CA LEU A 149 -12.71 8.76 17.00
C LEU A 149 -13.51 9.40 18.15
N PHE A 150 -13.74 10.72 18.09
CA PHE A 150 -14.50 11.41 19.13
C PHE A 150 -15.95 10.97 19.19
N VAL A 151 -16.60 10.76 18.03
CA VAL A 151 -17.97 10.25 18.01
C VAL A 151 -18.04 8.85 18.60
N ASN A 152 -17.09 7.96 18.31
CA ASN A 152 -17.06 6.63 18.91
C ASN A 152 -16.86 6.69 20.43
N ILE A 153 -15.89 7.50 20.90
CA ILE A 153 -15.62 7.67 22.35
C ILE A 153 -16.83 8.24 23.10
N PHE A 154 -17.51 9.21 22.51
CA PHE A 154 -18.64 9.93 23.13
C PHE A 154 -20.00 9.48 22.61
N GLN A 155 -20.12 8.26 22.06
CA GLN A 155 -21.38 7.78 21.48
C GLN A 155 -22.49 7.56 22.52
N CYS A 156 -22.15 7.45 23.81
CA CYS A 156 -23.11 7.32 24.91
C CYS A 156 -22.72 8.23 26.07
N HIS A 157 -23.71 8.80 26.76
CA HIS A 157 -23.52 9.58 27.97
C HIS A 157 -24.40 9.05 29.11
N PRO A 158 -23.82 8.42 30.15
CA PRO A 158 -22.41 8.04 30.32
C PRO A 158 -21.98 6.82 29.49
N ILE A 159 -20.67 6.68 29.20
CA ILE A 159 -20.12 5.65 28.28
C ILE A 159 -20.55 4.22 28.65
N HIS A 160 -20.69 3.94 29.95
CA HIS A 160 -21.06 2.60 30.41
C HIS A 160 -22.46 2.15 29.99
N MET A 161 -23.34 3.09 29.62
CA MET A 161 -24.67 2.77 29.09
C MET A 161 -24.60 2.02 27.76
N LEU A 162 -23.48 2.09 27.04
CA LEU A 162 -23.28 1.30 25.83
C LEU A 162 -23.44 -0.21 26.09
N TRP A 163 -22.85 -0.72 27.17
CA TRP A 163 -22.92 -2.14 27.51
C TRP A 163 -23.97 -2.43 28.59
N ASP A 164 -24.18 -1.53 29.56
CA ASP A 164 -25.12 -1.80 30.66
C ASP A 164 -26.59 -1.65 30.25
N ALA A 165 -26.90 -0.70 29.36
CA ALA A 165 -28.23 -0.51 28.80
C ALA A 165 -28.35 -1.04 27.35
N MET A 166 -27.39 -1.87 26.91
CA MET A 166 -27.34 -2.43 25.55
C MET A 166 -27.47 -1.36 24.44
N GLY A 167 -26.96 -0.15 24.68
CA GLY A 167 -27.03 0.94 23.72
C GLY A 167 -28.42 1.55 23.58
N ALA A 168 -29.23 1.55 24.64
CA ALA A 168 -30.55 2.19 24.66
C ALA A 168 -30.50 3.63 24.11
N ALA A 169 -31.44 3.94 23.21
CA ALA A 169 -31.49 5.21 22.47
C ALA A 169 -31.65 6.46 23.35
N GLU A 170 -32.03 6.30 24.62
CA GLU A 170 -32.12 7.38 25.61
C GLU A 170 -30.75 7.91 26.03
N TYR A 171 -29.74 7.04 26.09
CA TYR A 171 -28.40 7.36 26.57
C TYR A 171 -27.34 7.39 25.47
N CYS A 172 -27.66 6.81 24.31
CA CYS A 172 -26.73 6.61 23.21
C CYS A 172 -27.26 7.24 21.93
N ILE A 173 -26.34 7.78 21.11
CA ILE A 173 -26.72 8.38 19.84
C ILE A 173 -27.27 7.29 18.92
N ALA A 174 -28.43 7.55 18.28
CA ALA A 174 -29.08 6.63 17.36
C ALA A 174 -28.12 6.21 16.22
N SER A 175 -27.61 4.99 16.35
CA SER A 175 -26.38 4.54 15.71
C SER A 175 -26.55 4.23 14.21
N GLY A 176 -27.76 3.79 13.82
CA GLY A 176 -28.16 3.45 12.44
C GLY A 176 -27.59 4.34 11.33
N ARG A 177 -28.00 5.61 11.35
CA ARG A 177 -27.75 6.57 10.27
C ARG A 177 -26.37 7.21 10.38
N LEU A 178 -25.84 7.33 11.59
CA LEU A 178 -24.54 7.94 11.83
C LEU A 178 -23.40 7.08 11.29
N TRP A 179 -23.40 5.80 11.63
CA TRP A 179 -22.39 4.87 11.11
C TRP A 179 -22.48 4.70 9.60
N LEU A 180 -23.69 4.73 9.03
CA LEU A 180 -23.87 4.75 7.57
C LEU A 180 -23.23 6.01 6.95
N GLY A 181 -23.45 7.18 7.55
CA GLY A 181 -22.82 8.43 7.10
C GLY A 181 -21.28 8.41 7.22
N MET A 182 -20.76 7.81 8.30
CA MET A 182 -19.31 7.64 8.50
C MET A 182 -18.70 6.71 7.46
N GLU A 183 -19.35 5.59 7.14
CA GLU A 183 -18.89 4.67 6.09
C GLU A 183 -19.00 5.29 4.70
N LEU A 184 -20.04 6.09 4.44
CA LEU A 184 -20.19 6.80 3.16
C LEU A 184 -19.09 7.86 2.97
N THR A 185 -18.77 8.63 4.01
CA THR A 185 -17.68 9.60 3.97
C THR A 185 -16.31 8.94 3.87
N ASN A 186 -16.13 7.78 4.52
CA ASN A 186 -14.94 6.95 4.38
C ASN A 186 -14.72 6.50 2.92
N LEU A 187 -15.77 5.97 2.28
CA LEU A 187 -15.77 5.61 0.86
C LEU A 187 -15.50 6.82 -0.03
N PHE A 188 -16.08 7.97 0.27
CA PHE A 188 -15.82 9.20 -0.47
C PHE A 188 -14.34 9.60 -0.43
N LEU A 189 -13.68 9.46 0.72
CA LEU A 189 -12.24 9.67 0.82
C LEU A 189 -11.46 8.66 -0.04
N ASP A 190 -11.85 7.39 -0.09
CA ASP A 190 -11.20 6.40 -0.97
C ASP A 190 -11.27 6.80 -2.45
N VAL A 191 -12.41 7.32 -2.87
CA VAL A 191 -12.62 7.83 -4.23
C VAL A 191 -11.73 9.04 -4.52
N ILE A 192 -11.59 9.99 -3.58
CA ILE A 192 -10.68 11.14 -3.74
C ILE A 192 -9.23 10.66 -3.94
N ILE A 193 -8.79 9.70 -3.12
CA ILE A 193 -7.43 9.15 -3.19
C ILE A 193 -7.21 8.46 -4.54
N LEU A 194 -8.21 7.75 -5.05
CA LEU A 194 -8.19 7.09 -6.37
C LEU A 194 -8.00 8.10 -7.51
N PHE A 195 -8.68 9.24 -7.47
CA PHE A 195 -8.62 10.26 -8.52
C PHE A 195 -7.32 11.09 -8.51
N LEU A 196 -6.66 11.18 -7.36
CA LEU A 196 -5.43 11.97 -7.17
C LEU A 196 -4.34 11.67 -8.23
N PRO A 197 -3.92 10.40 -8.48
CA PRO A 197 -2.96 10.09 -9.54
C PRO A 197 -3.55 10.28 -10.94
N VAL A 198 -4.84 10.03 -11.18
CA VAL A 198 -5.45 10.13 -12.52
C VAL A 198 -5.32 11.56 -13.05
N TYR A 199 -5.57 12.56 -12.21
CA TYR A 199 -5.43 13.97 -12.57
C TYR A 199 -4.02 14.31 -13.08
N VAL A 200 -2.97 13.85 -12.39
CA VAL A 200 -1.57 14.12 -12.77
C VAL A 200 -1.23 13.51 -14.13
N VAL A 201 -1.79 12.35 -14.42
CA VAL A 201 -1.43 11.53 -15.58
C VAL A 201 -2.04 12.08 -16.86
N THR A 202 -3.26 12.59 -16.80
CA THR A 202 -3.90 13.24 -17.95
C THR A 202 -3.16 14.50 -18.39
N ARG A 203 -2.37 15.12 -17.50
CA ARG A 203 -1.65 16.37 -17.77
C ARG A 203 -0.17 16.18 -18.13
N LEU A 204 0.39 14.98 -17.96
CA LEU A 204 1.84 14.76 -18.06
C LEU A 204 2.17 13.56 -18.94
N GLN A 205 3.00 13.76 -19.97
CA GLN A 205 3.49 12.70 -20.85
C GLN A 205 4.46 11.78 -20.07
N LEU A 206 3.92 10.75 -19.43
CA LEU A 206 4.68 9.87 -18.56
C LEU A 206 5.28 8.66 -19.31
N SER A 207 6.49 8.26 -18.92
CA SER A 207 7.16 7.06 -19.42
C SER A 207 6.39 5.77 -19.07
N ARG A 208 6.58 4.71 -19.87
CA ARG A 208 5.87 3.41 -19.71
C ARG A 208 5.94 2.85 -18.28
N THR A 209 7.03 3.08 -17.56
CA THR A 209 7.20 2.69 -16.15
C THR A 209 6.20 3.35 -15.21
N ARG A 210 5.95 4.65 -15.39
CA ARG A 210 4.98 5.37 -14.56
C ARG A 210 3.55 4.95 -14.91
N LYS A 211 3.28 4.68 -16.20
CA LYS A 211 1.97 4.17 -16.68
C LYS A 211 1.53 2.90 -15.93
N VAL A 212 2.44 1.95 -15.71
CA VAL A 212 2.16 0.72 -14.94
C VAL A 212 1.83 1.02 -13.48
N GLN A 213 2.55 1.95 -12.83
CA GLN A 213 2.27 2.31 -11.44
C GLN A 213 0.87 2.92 -11.28
N ILE A 214 0.45 3.72 -12.25
CA ILE A 214 -0.88 4.35 -12.26
C ILE A 214 -1.98 3.32 -12.43
N THR A 215 -1.82 2.36 -13.35
CA THR A 215 -2.74 1.23 -13.48
C THR A 215 -2.85 0.45 -12.18
N GLY A 216 -1.72 0.24 -11.50
CA GLY A 216 -1.68 -0.34 -10.15
C GLY A 216 -2.59 0.42 -9.18
N ILE A 217 -2.41 1.74 -9.06
CA ILE A 217 -3.17 2.57 -8.12
C ILE A 217 -4.68 2.61 -8.45
N PHE A 218 -5.05 2.61 -9.72
CA PHE A 218 -6.46 2.52 -10.12
C PHE A 218 -7.08 1.18 -9.68
N LEU A 219 -6.37 0.08 -9.87
CA LEU A 219 -6.80 -1.24 -9.38
C LEU A 219 -6.87 -1.28 -7.85
N LEU A 220 -5.97 -0.59 -7.15
CA LEU A 220 -6.00 -0.50 -5.69
C LEU A 220 -7.28 0.15 -5.16
N GLY A 221 -7.56 1.35 -5.66
CA GLY A 221 -8.70 2.12 -5.19
C GLY A 221 -10.01 1.41 -5.56
N GLY A 222 -10.07 0.78 -6.74
CA GLY A 222 -11.23 0.01 -7.18
C GLY A 222 -11.58 -1.14 -6.24
N LEU A 223 -10.62 -1.97 -5.86
CA LEU A 223 -10.86 -3.11 -4.96
C LEU A 223 -11.33 -2.67 -3.56
N VAL A 224 -10.73 -1.61 -3.00
CA VAL A 224 -11.12 -1.06 -1.70
C VAL A 224 -12.51 -0.42 -1.77
N CYS A 225 -12.84 0.28 -2.85
CA CYS A 225 -14.18 0.84 -3.07
C CYS A 225 -15.23 -0.26 -3.16
N ILE A 226 -14.95 -1.35 -3.90
CA ILE A 226 -15.88 -2.50 -4.00
C ILE A 226 -16.12 -3.11 -2.62
N ALA A 227 -15.06 -3.39 -1.85
CA ALA A 227 -15.19 -3.94 -0.50
C ALA A 227 -16.04 -3.02 0.41
N SER A 228 -15.84 -1.70 0.30
CA SER A 228 -16.57 -0.71 1.08
C SER A 228 -18.04 -0.59 0.66
N ILE A 229 -18.35 -0.70 -0.65
CA ILE A 229 -19.73 -0.73 -1.17
C ILE A 229 -20.44 -2.01 -0.70
N CYS A 230 -19.77 -3.16 -0.75
CA CYS A 230 -20.31 -4.41 -0.23
C CYS A 230 -20.67 -4.27 1.25
N LYS A 231 -19.76 -3.75 2.07
CA LYS A 231 -20.04 -3.44 3.49
C LYS A 231 -21.24 -2.50 3.64
N LEU A 232 -21.28 -1.41 2.87
CA LEU A 232 -22.36 -0.42 2.92
C LEU A 232 -23.73 -1.03 2.63
N SER A 233 -23.82 -2.04 1.75
CA SER A 233 -25.08 -2.74 1.46
C SER A 233 -25.70 -3.43 2.68
N TYR A 234 -24.88 -3.88 3.63
CA TYR A 234 -25.35 -4.47 4.88
C TYR A 234 -25.84 -3.41 5.86
N LEU A 235 -25.23 -2.22 5.85
CA LEU A 235 -25.63 -1.07 6.67
C LEU A 235 -26.86 -0.32 6.11
N TRP A 236 -27.14 -0.43 4.81
CA TRP A 236 -28.14 0.39 4.11
C TRP A 236 -29.58 0.13 4.55
N ILE A 237 -29.90 -1.04 5.12
CA ILE A 237 -31.27 -1.37 5.53
C ILE A 237 -31.53 -0.73 6.91
N PRO A 238 -32.23 0.42 7.00
CA PRO A 238 -32.34 1.19 8.23
C PRO A 238 -33.41 0.63 9.18
N ALA A 239 -34.17 -0.38 8.73
CA ALA A 239 -35.31 -0.94 9.44
C ALA A 239 -34.92 -1.97 10.50
N THR A 240 -33.71 -2.51 10.45
CA THR A 240 -33.21 -3.44 11.46
C THR A 240 -32.23 -2.73 12.38
N PRO A 241 -32.29 -2.94 13.71
CA PRO A 241 -31.27 -2.45 14.63
C PRO A 241 -29.89 -2.90 14.12
N GLN A 242 -28.90 -2.00 14.00
CA GLN A 242 -27.54 -2.33 13.49
C GLN A 242 -26.90 -3.52 14.18
N VAL A 243 -27.22 -3.63 15.46
CA VAL A 243 -26.94 -4.72 16.36
C VAL A 243 -27.28 -6.10 15.71
N VAL A 244 -28.38 -6.23 14.94
CA VAL A 244 -28.82 -7.51 14.31
C VAL A 244 -27.93 -7.97 13.15
N ARG A 245 -27.18 -7.07 12.49
CA ARG A 245 -26.26 -7.40 11.37
C ARG A 245 -24.78 -7.18 11.71
N ALA A 246 -24.48 -7.14 13.00
CA ALA A 246 -23.11 -7.05 13.47
C ALA A 246 -22.20 -8.19 12.95
N PRO A 247 -22.64 -9.47 12.88
CA PRO A 247 -21.78 -10.57 12.41
C PRO A 247 -21.25 -10.38 10.99
N GLU A 248 -22.11 -10.00 10.04
CA GLU A 248 -21.74 -9.82 8.64
C GLU A 248 -20.87 -8.58 8.48
N THR A 249 -21.19 -7.53 9.22
CA THR A 249 -20.42 -6.27 9.19
C THR A 249 -18.98 -6.48 9.66
N MET A 250 -18.74 -7.34 10.65
CA MET A 250 -17.39 -7.67 11.15
C MET A 250 -16.55 -8.47 10.16
N VAL A 251 -17.15 -9.43 9.45
CA VAL A 251 -16.48 -10.15 8.35
C VAL A 251 -16.03 -9.15 7.29
N TRP A 252 -16.93 -8.28 6.84
CA TRP A 252 -16.63 -7.28 5.82
C TRP A 252 -15.61 -6.25 6.30
N SER A 253 -15.60 -5.86 7.57
CA SER A 253 -14.55 -5.02 8.15
C SER A 253 -13.18 -5.69 8.05
N SER A 254 -13.07 -6.97 8.40
CA SER A 254 -11.81 -7.73 8.30
C SER A 254 -11.32 -7.81 6.84
N VAL A 255 -12.24 -8.08 5.91
CA VAL A 255 -11.95 -8.10 4.46
C VAL A 255 -11.49 -6.73 3.98
N GLN A 256 -12.17 -5.66 4.38
CA GLN A 256 -11.83 -4.29 4.00
C GLN A 256 -10.41 -3.92 4.46
N LEU A 257 -10.02 -4.25 5.71
CA LEU A 257 -8.67 -4.02 6.23
C LEU A 257 -7.60 -4.80 5.47
N GLY A 258 -7.86 -6.09 5.22
CA GLY A 258 -6.94 -6.95 4.49
C GLY A 258 -6.74 -6.51 3.04
N VAL A 259 -7.83 -6.22 2.32
CA VAL A 259 -7.81 -5.73 0.95
C VAL A 259 -7.13 -4.37 0.87
N ALA A 260 -7.43 -3.43 1.77
CA ALA A 260 -6.78 -2.12 1.80
C ALA A 260 -5.25 -2.23 2.03
N THR A 261 -4.83 -3.10 2.93
CA THR A 261 -3.41 -3.34 3.22
C THR A 261 -2.68 -3.99 2.05
N LEU A 262 -3.28 -5.03 1.45
CA LEU A 262 -2.76 -5.67 0.23
C LEU A 262 -2.63 -4.63 -0.88
N CYS A 263 -3.67 -3.81 -1.06
CA CYS A 263 -3.70 -2.77 -2.06
C CYS A 263 -2.56 -1.77 -1.83
N ALA A 264 -2.37 -1.25 -0.62
CA ALA A 264 -1.26 -0.35 -0.32
C ALA A 264 0.12 -0.93 -0.73
N CYS A 265 0.26 -2.26 -0.75
CA CYS A 265 1.49 -2.98 -1.11
C CYS A 265 1.68 -3.26 -2.61
N LEU A 266 0.65 -3.27 -3.46
CA LEU A 266 0.84 -3.63 -4.90
C LEU A 266 1.76 -2.70 -5.70
N PRO A 267 1.79 -1.35 -5.49
CA PRO A 267 2.62 -0.46 -6.30
C PRO A 267 4.11 -0.74 -6.18
N THR A 268 4.52 -1.31 -5.03
CA THR A 268 5.91 -1.72 -4.79
C THR A 268 6.29 -3.00 -5.52
N TYR A 269 5.32 -3.84 -5.93
CA TYR A 269 5.59 -5.09 -6.64
C TYR A 269 5.74 -4.93 -8.16
N ALA A 270 5.23 -3.83 -8.72
CA ALA A 270 5.32 -3.52 -10.15
C ALA A 270 6.73 -3.67 -10.79
N PRO A 271 7.85 -3.25 -10.16
CA PRO A 271 9.19 -3.52 -10.70
C PRO A 271 9.57 -5.01 -10.65
N LEU A 272 9.12 -5.76 -9.64
CA LEU A 272 9.42 -7.18 -9.47
C LEU A 272 8.84 -8.03 -10.61
N PHE A 273 7.60 -7.73 -11.02
CA PHE A 273 6.95 -8.43 -12.15
C PHE A 273 7.68 -8.23 -13.48
N ARG A 274 8.34 -7.09 -13.68
CA ARG A 274 9.16 -6.85 -14.88
C ARG A 274 10.46 -7.64 -14.86
N VAL A 275 11.12 -7.73 -13.71
CA VAL A 275 12.34 -8.55 -13.56
C VAL A 275 12.02 -10.04 -13.68
N ALA A 276 10.92 -10.50 -13.08
CA ALA A 276 10.46 -11.88 -13.18
C ALA A 276 10.11 -12.27 -14.64
N ARG A 277 9.40 -11.42 -15.39
CA ARG A 277 9.14 -11.63 -16.83
C ARG A 277 10.40 -11.53 -17.69
N GLY A 278 11.33 -10.64 -17.37
CA GLY A 278 12.61 -10.52 -18.08
C GLY A 278 13.48 -11.77 -17.94
N LYS A 279 13.56 -12.34 -16.72
CA LYS A 279 14.28 -13.60 -16.48
C LYS A 279 13.63 -14.82 -17.16
N MET A 280 12.32 -14.78 -17.37
CA MET A 280 11.59 -15.82 -18.10
C MET A 280 11.71 -15.70 -19.63
N SER A 281 12.18 -14.55 -20.15
CA SER A 281 12.35 -14.31 -21.59
C SER A 281 13.79 -14.47 -22.08
N THR A 282 14.76 -14.75 -21.20
CA THR A 282 16.17 -14.99 -21.57
C THR A 282 16.47 -16.49 -21.59
N VAL A 283 15.73 -17.25 -22.38
CA VAL A 283 16.16 -18.53 -22.96
C VAL A 283 15.67 -18.55 -24.42
N LYS A 284 16.27 -17.71 -25.24
CA LYS A 284 16.37 -17.92 -26.68
C LYS A 284 17.80 -17.63 -27.05
N THR A 285 18.62 -18.67 -27.09
CA THR A 285 19.94 -18.66 -27.72
C THR A 285 19.76 -18.13 -29.14
N PRO A 286 20.34 -16.98 -29.53
CA PRO A 286 20.43 -16.65 -30.93
C PRO A 286 21.56 -17.52 -31.50
N THR A 287 21.20 -18.61 -32.18
CA THR A 287 22.12 -19.30 -33.08
C THR A 287 22.41 -18.31 -34.21
N ALA A 288 23.49 -17.52 -34.07
CA ALA A 288 23.99 -16.67 -35.13
C ALA A 288 24.62 -17.57 -36.21
N GLN A 289 23.79 -18.01 -37.15
CA GLN A 289 24.23 -18.66 -38.38
C GLN A 289 24.68 -17.55 -39.34
N TYR A 290 25.99 -17.33 -39.42
CA TYR A 290 26.58 -16.46 -40.42
C TYR A 290 26.44 -17.11 -41.81
N PRO A 291 25.84 -16.43 -42.82
CA PRO A 291 25.90 -16.90 -44.19
C PRO A 291 27.34 -16.71 -44.71
N TYR A 292 27.96 -17.81 -45.12
CA TYR A 292 29.18 -17.82 -45.90
C TYR A 292 28.81 -17.68 -47.39
N GLY A 293 29.33 -16.66 -48.04
CA GLY A 293 29.25 -16.42 -49.49
C GLY A 293 29.29 -14.92 -49.77
N SER A 294 29.93 -14.40 -50.79
CA SER A 294 30.69 -14.96 -51.92
C SER A 294 31.57 -13.80 -52.42
N ASP A 295 32.75 -14.10 -52.91
CA ASP A 295 33.61 -13.16 -53.64
C ASP A 295 32.86 -12.47 -54.80
N ASN A 296 33.02 -11.14 -54.90
CA ASN A 296 33.12 -10.39 -56.15
C ASN A 296 33.69 -8.98 -55.89
N THR A 297 34.79 -8.67 -56.61
CA THR A 297 35.66 -7.49 -56.51
C THR A 297 35.04 -6.23 -57.21
N PRO A 298 35.57 -4.98 -57.06
CA PRO A 298 36.82 -4.57 -57.72
C PRO A 298 37.77 -3.66 -56.91
N ARG A 299 39.04 -3.77 -57.29
CA ARG A 299 40.21 -2.93 -56.95
C ARG A 299 39.94 -1.42 -57.08
N ASN A 300 40.16 -0.67 -55.99
CA ASN A 300 41.05 0.50 -55.90
C ASN A 300 40.70 1.35 -54.68
N ALA A 301 41.43 1.17 -53.57
CA ALA A 301 41.53 2.14 -52.48
C ALA A 301 42.91 2.02 -51.82
N PRO A 302 43.65 3.13 -51.61
CA PRO A 302 44.97 3.08 -51.00
C PRO A 302 44.89 2.68 -49.51
N ALA A 303 45.92 1.94 -49.08
CA ALA A 303 46.02 1.32 -47.76
C ALA A 303 46.03 2.34 -46.61
N GLY A 304 44.87 2.57 -46.00
CA GLY A 304 44.74 3.20 -44.68
C GLY A 304 44.78 2.12 -43.60
N LYS A 305 45.74 2.21 -42.68
CA LYS A 305 45.93 1.28 -41.56
C LYS A 305 44.65 1.18 -40.72
N SER A 306 44.10 -0.03 -40.63
CA SER A 306 42.98 -0.37 -39.75
C SER A 306 43.40 -0.27 -38.28
N ALA A 307 42.71 0.56 -37.50
CA ALA A 307 42.84 0.55 -36.05
C ALA A 307 42.13 -0.71 -35.48
N PRO A 308 42.75 -1.46 -34.56
CA PRO A 308 42.08 -2.62 -33.96
C PRO A 308 40.99 -2.15 -32.99
N TYR A 309 39.77 -2.66 -33.18
CA TYR A 309 38.69 -2.55 -32.22
C TYR A 309 39.03 -3.36 -30.96
N ARG A 310 39.36 -2.66 -29.86
CA ARG A 310 39.66 -3.28 -28.57
C ARG A 310 38.36 -3.47 -27.79
N ARG A 311 37.98 -4.72 -27.58
CA ARG A 311 36.88 -5.16 -26.71
C ARG A 311 37.19 -4.70 -25.27
N VAL A 312 36.28 -3.97 -24.63
CA VAL A 312 36.37 -3.64 -23.20
C VAL A 312 35.92 -4.87 -22.43
N GLU A 313 36.86 -5.51 -21.73
CA GLU A 313 36.59 -6.58 -20.77
C GLU A 313 36.26 -5.98 -19.39
N ASP A 314 35.52 -6.76 -18.59
CA ASP A 314 34.81 -6.37 -17.37
C ASP A 314 35.66 -5.64 -16.30
N PRO A 315 35.05 -4.73 -15.49
CA PRO A 315 35.77 -3.75 -14.67
C PRO A 315 36.16 -4.26 -13.28
N LEU A 316 36.85 -5.41 -13.19
CA LEU A 316 37.43 -5.87 -11.92
C LEU A 316 38.87 -6.32 -12.16
N LEU A 317 39.81 -5.51 -11.66
CA LEU A 317 41.27 -5.61 -11.76
C LEU A 317 41.92 -5.04 -13.02
N SER A 318 42.12 -3.72 -13.06
CA SER A 318 43.46 -3.19 -13.40
C SER A 318 43.62 -1.75 -12.90
N THR A 319 44.64 -1.55 -12.07
CA THR A 319 45.13 -0.22 -11.69
C THR A 319 45.97 0.28 -12.87
N GLN A 320 45.43 1.13 -13.73
CA GLN A 320 46.24 1.84 -14.74
C GLN A 320 46.27 3.33 -14.42
N GLN A 321 47.46 3.81 -14.05
CA GLN A 321 47.81 5.23 -13.95
C GLN A 321 47.58 5.89 -15.32
N THR A 322 46.73 6.91 -15.35
CA THR A 322 46.49 7.73 -16.53
C THR A 322 47.43 8.93 -16.47
N GLU A 323 48.46 8.95 -17.33
CA GLU A 323 49.26 10.15 -17.60
C GLU A 323 48.50 11.04 -18.59
N ILE A 324 48.44 12.35 -18.31
CA ILE A 324 47.87 13.35 -19.20
C ILE A 324 49.03 14.14 -19.82
N THR A 325 49.12 14.16 -21.14
CA THR A 325 50.07 14.99 -21.88
C THR A 325 49.32 16.18 -22.49
N ARG A 326 49.71 17.41 -22.13
CA ARG A 326 49.24 18.63 -22.81
C ARG A 326 50.23 18.99 -23.92
N GLY A 327 49.76 19.68 -24.95
CA GLY A 327 50.44 19.98 -26.23
C GLY A 327 51.75 20.78 -26.17
N ASP A 328 52.39 20.89 -25.02
CA ASP A 328 53.61 21.65 -24.79
C ASP A 328 54.78 20.74 -24.34
N GLY A 329 54.55 19.41 -24.25
CA GLY A 329 55.61 18.41 -24.07
C GLY A 329 55.99 18.05 -22.63
N GLU A 330 55.31 18.60 -21.61
CA GLU A 330 55.54 18.22 -20.21
C GLU A 330 54.47 17.27 -19.65
N SER A 331 54.92 16.17 -19.02
CA SER A 331 54.09 15.17 -18.34
C SER A 331 54.03 15.42 -16.84
N TYR A 332 52.83 15.36 -16.27
CA TYR A 332 52.60 15.51 -14.82
C TYR A 332 51.92 14.27 -14.25
N LYS A 333 52.38 13.80 -13.08
CA LYS A 333 51.76 12.72 -12.32
C LYS A 333 50.56 13.25 -11.49
N MET A 334 49.43 12.54 -11.56
CA MET A 334 48.14 12.92 -10.94
C MET A 334 48.18 13.02 -9.40
N ASP A 335 49.20 12.49 -8.77
CA ASP A 335 49.40 12.44 -7.32
C ASP A 335 49.74 13.82 -6.69
N GLN A 336 50.02 14.85 -7.50
CA GLN A 336 50.39 16.19 -7.01
C GLN A 336 49.25 17.22 -6.99
N LEU A 337 48.02 16.86 -7.38
CA LEU A 337 46.90 17.80 -7.45
C LEU A 337 45.96 17.62 -6.25
N GLY A 338 45.93 18.63 -5.36
CA GLY A 338 44.98 18.72 -4.26
C GLY A 338 43.52 18.85 -4.74
N PRO A 339 42.53 18.59 -3.86
CA PRO A 339 41.14 18.37 -4.24
C PRO A 339 40.44 19.70 -4.58
N CYS A 340 40.55 20.15 -5.85
CA CYS A 340 39.80 21.29 -6.35
C CYS A 340 39.12 20.97 -7.69
N HIS A 341 37.86 21.41 -7.78
CA HIS A 341 36.89 21.24 -8.85
C HIS A 341 37.48 21.32 -10.27
N ILE A 342 37.39 20.22 -11.03
CA ILE A 342 37.66 20.19 -12.46
C ILE A 342 36.36 20.60 -13.19
N TYR A 343 36.40 21.71 -13.93
CA TYR A 343 35.37 22.06 -14.92
C TYR A 343 35.92 21.79 -16.32
N VAL A 344 35.29 20.88 -17.06
CA VAL A 344 35.60 20.64 -18.48
C VAL A 344 34.82 21.64 -19.31
N LYS A 345 35.51 22.61 -19.92
CA LYS A 345 34.93 23.54 -20.88
C LYS A 345 35.17 22.97 -22.29
N GLN A 346 34.12 22.50 -22.94
CA GLN A 346 34.19 21.98 -24.30
C GLN A 346 33.83 23.12 -25.26
N SER A 347 34.81 23.69 -25.95
CA SER A 347 34.58 24.58 -27.10
C SER A 347 34.56 23.74 -28.37
N VAL A 348 33.50 23.89 -29.15
CA VAL A 348 33.36 23.28 -30.48
C VAL A 348 33.59 24.41 -31.49
N ASP A 349 34.71 24.38 -32.19
CA ASP A 349 34.89 25.17 -33.40
C ASP A 349 34.23 24.44 -34.56
N VAL A 350 33.32 25.14 -35.25
CA VAL A 350 32.64 24.66 -36.44
C VAL A 350 33.31 25.35 -37.62
N ASP A 351 34.19 24.64 -38.31
CA ASP A 351 34.66 25.07 -39.63
C ASP A 351 33.54 24.81 -40.65
N VAL A 352 33.03 25.90 -41.22
CA VAL A 352 32.09 25.85 -42.34
C VAL A 352 32.92 25.76 -43.62
N VAL A 353 32.79 24.63 -44.32
CA VAL A 353 33.17 24.50 -45.73
C VAL A 353 31.98 24.00 -46.52
#